data_AF-A0A514XFG0-F1
#
_entry.id   AF-A0A514XFG0-F1
#
_cell.length_a   1.000
_cell.length_b   1.000
_cell.length_c   1.000
_cell.angle_alpha   90.00
_cell.angle_beta   90.00
_cell.angle_gamma   90.00
#
_symmetry.space_group_name_H-M   'P 1'
#
loop_
_entity.id
_entity.type
_entity.pdbx_description
1 polymer ?
#
loop_
_entity_poly.entity_id
_entity_poly.type
_entity_poly.pdbx_seq_one_letter_code
_entity_poly.pdbx_strand_id
1 'polypeptide(L)'
;MKQKPAFMNFAVDHMTMLFHPNLYKLSYVVFRNIFGTTPDDLLYEKKRKGKDGAKDVSMTYATRVGTWESKANDPLPTIFALVQPSEPKDQPSHVRQMLDGHENTAHLQHVALRTPDLIAFHKHMVERGVQFVTPILKDDHENLIQVFSGEWYLPGAKPSGFFFEFLQRDPSDDELATIQKANKQSWFRDETFLGLYDEKEREYQSGNVLSFLPKNVMEALLKYLEGKEVYEITEADLEACDKIMIDMAAKAQGK
;
A
#
# COMPACT_ATOMS: atom_id res chain seq x y z
N MET A 1 -23.40 9.70 18.31
CA MET A 1 -22.18 9.32 17.56
C MET A 1 -22.45 8.01 16.85
N LYS A 2 -22.28 7.93 15.53
CA LYS A 2 -22.35 6.65 14.80
C LYS A 2 -21.22 5.76 15.30
N GLN A 3 -21.52 4.51 15.64
CA GLN A 3 -20.48 3.57 16.06
C GLN A 3 -19.61 3.22 14.85
N LYS A 4 -18.30 3.36 14.99
CA LYS A 4 -17.34 2.99 13.96
C LYS A 4 -17.42 1.48 13.70
N PRO A 5 -17.64 1.03 12.45
CA PRO A 5 -17.64 -0.39 12.11
C PRO A 5 -16.31 -1.07 12.47
N ALA A 6 -16.38 -2.36 12.84
CA ALA A 6 -15.21 -3.12 13.27
C ALA A 6 -14.11 -3.18 12.19
N PHE A 7 -14.49 -3.34 10.92
CA PHE A 7 -13.59 -3.40 9.76
C PHE A 7 -12.82 -2.10 9.49
N MET A 8 -13.14 -1.00 10.18
CA MET A 8 -12.38 0.26 10.09
C MET A 8 -11.38 0.42 11.23
N ASN A 9 -11.31 -0.52 12.17
CA ASN A 9 -10.37 -0.49 13.28
C ASN A 9 -9.04 -1.13 12.87
N PHE A 10 -8.20 -0.32 12.22
CA PHE A 10 -6.92 -0.78 11.71
C PHE A 10 -5.85 -0.88 12.78
N ALA A 11 -4.91 -1.80 12.57
CA ALA A 11 -3.59 -1.80 13.17
C ALA A 11 -2.54 -1.68 12.06
N VAL A 12 -1.42 -1.00 12.33
CA VAL A 12 -0.29 -0.99 11.37
C VAL A 12 0.34 -2.39 11.36
N ASP A 13 0.45 -3.00 10.19
CA ASP A 13 1.13 -4.27 10.01
C ASP A 13 2.62 -4.03 9.72
N HIS A 14 2.91 -3.21 8.71
CA HIS A 14 4.26 -2.81 8.35
C HIS A 14 4.28 -1.49 7.57
N MET A 15 5.47 -0.91 7.41
CA MET A 15 5.71 0.29 6.61
C MET A 15 6.80 0.01 5.59
N THR A 16 6.56 0.35 4.33
CA THR A 16 7.54 0.16 3.25
C THR A 16 8.18 1.48 2.87
N MET A 17 9.50 1.52 2.96
CA MET A 17 10.31 2.70 2.66
C MET A 17 11.25 2.44 1.49
N LEU A 18 11.31 3.40 0.58
CA LEU A 18 12.26 3.47 -0.52
C LEU A 18 13.47 4.27 -0.10
N PHE A 19 14.65 3.84 -0.52
CA PHE A 19 15.90 4.53 -0.25
C PHE A 19 16.76 4.65 -1.49
N HIS A 20 17.42 5.80 -1.61
CA HIS A 20 18.55 5.96 -2.52
C HIS A 20 19.63 4.91 -2.17
N PRO A 21 20.31 4.26 -3.14
CA PRO A 21 21.23 3.15 -2.87
C PRO A 21 22.33 3.42 -1.83
N ASN A 22 22.86 4.65 -1.78
CA ASN A 22 23.85 5.01 -0.76
C ASN A 22 23.21 5.09 0.64
N LEU A 23 21.99 5.64 0.75
CA LEU A 23 21.28 5.70 2.01
C LEU A 23 20.78 4.31 2.43
N TYR A 24 20.45 3.43 1.49
CA TYR A 24 20.08 2.04 1.78
C TYR A 24 21.21 1.25 2.46
N LYS A 25 22.46 1.45 2.02
CA LYS A 25 23.62 0.85 2.69
C LYS A 25 23.81 1.38 4.11
N LEU A 26 23.65 2.70 4.28
CA LEU A 26 23.74 3.34 5.59
C LEU A 26 22.58 2.92 6.50
N SER A 27 21.37 2.77 5.97
CA SER A 27 20.19 2.38 6.74
C SER A 27 20.41 0.99 7.33
N TYR A 28 20.96 0.03 6.58
CA TYR A 28 21.32 -1.28 7.12
C TYR A 28 22.21 -1.16 8.37
N VAL A 29 23.26 -0.33 8.33
CA VAL A 29 24.13 -0.09 9.49
C VAL A 29 23.37 0.58 10.64
N VAL A 30 22.51 1.55 10.35
CA VAL A 30 21.69 2.25 11.35
C VAL A 30 20.69 1.31 12.03
N PHE A 31 19.97 0.47 11.28
CA PHE A 31 19.04 -0.52 11.84
C PHE A 31 19.77 -1.50 12.77
N ARG A 32 20.94 -1.98 12.35
CA ARG A 32 21.74 -2.93 13.15
C ARG A 32 22.33 -2.30 14.42
N ASN A 33 22.89 -1.09 14.32
CA ASN A 33 23.69 -0.52 15.41
C ASN A 33 22.95 0.47 16.30
N ILE A 34 21.98 1.22 15.74
CA ILE A 34 21.20 2.22 16.48
C ILE A 34 19.89 1.63 16.97
N PHE A 35 19.17 0.93 16.09
CA PHE A 35 17.91 0.25 16.45
C PHE A 35 18.12 -1.15 17.03
N GLY A 36 19.37 -1.63 17.04
CA GLY A 36 19.73 -2.89 17.69
C GLY A 36 19.17 -4.14 16.99
N THR A 37 18.75 -4.04 15.72
CA THR A 37 18.18 -5.20 15.03
C THR A 37 19.23 -6.29 14.83
N THR A 38 18.86 -7.53 15.09
CA THR A 38 19.70 -8.71 14.95
C THR A 38 19.33 -9.50 13.70
N PRO A 39 20.08 -10.55 13.29
CA PRO A 39 19.67 -11.37 12.15
C PRO A 39 18.31 -12.03 12.39
N ASP A 40 17.95 -12.30 13.65
CA ASP A 40 16.67 -12.87 14.06
C ASP A 40 15.50 -11.89 13.90
N ASP A 41 15.79 -10.60 13.68
CA ASP A 41 14.80 -9.57 13.40
C ASP A 41 14.60 -9.32 11.90
N LEU A 42 15.32 -10.03 11.03
CA LEU A 42 15.09 -9.99 9.59
C LEU A 42 13.94 -10.94 9.25
N LEU A 43 12.83 -10.39 8.75
CA LEU A 43 11.63 -11.14 8.42
C LEU A 43 11.75 -11.82 7.04
N TYR A 44 12.37 -11.12 6.10
CA TYR A 44 12.75 -11.69 4.80
C TYR A 44 13.92 -10.92 4.20
N GLU A 45 14.66 -11.60 3.33
CA GLU A 45 15.63 -11.01 2.41
C GLU A 45 15.34 -11.54 1.00
N LYS A 46 14.94 -10.65 0.09
CA LYS A 46 14.71 -10.98 -1.31
C LYS A 46 15.81 -10.37 -2.16
N LYS A 47 16.66 -11.24 -2.71
CA LYS A 47 17.76 -10.84 -3.61
C LYS A 47 17.30 -10.95 -5.05
N ARG A 48 17.52 -9.89 -5.84
CA ARG A 48 17.33 -9.95 -7.28
C ARG A 48 18.59 -10.49 -7.92
N LYS A 49 18.48 -11.66 -8.56
CA LYS A 49 19.60 -12.27 -9.30
C LYS A 49 19.95 -11.41 -10.51
N GLY A 50 21.25 -11.32 -10.80
CA GLY A 50 21.72 -10.74 -12.05
C GLY A 50 21.32 -11.60 -13.25
N LYS A 51 21.20 -10.98 -14.43
CA LYS A 51 21.02 -11.73 -15.69
C LYS A 51 22.28 -12.55 -16.01
N ASP A 52 22.09 -13.66 -16.70
CA ASP A 52 23.18 -14.48 -17.28
C ASP A 52 24.24 -14.96 -16.28
N GLY A 53 23.83 -15.31 -15.06
CA GLY A 53 24.72 -15.80 -14.01
C GLY A 53 25.57 -14.71 -13.34
N ALA A 54 25.29 -13.43 -13.61
CA ALA A 54 25.89 -12.33 -12.88
C ALA A 54 25.48 -12.33 -11.40
N LYS A 55 26.31 -11.70 -10.55
CA LYS A 55 26.05 -11.56 -9.11
C LYS A 55 24.71 -10.86 -8.86
N ASP A 56 24.09 -11.17 -7.72
CA ASP A 56 22.89 -10.49 -7.25
C ASP A 56 23.08 -8.97 -7.29
N VAL A 57 22.10 -8.27 -7.89
CA VAL A 57 22.20 -6.85 -8.20
C VAL A 57 21.59 -5.96 -7.13
N SER A 58 20.72 -6.53 -6.29
CA SER A 58 20.08 -5.83 -5.18
C SER A 58 19.47 -6.81 -4.18
N MET A 59 19.16 -6.27 -3.01
CA MET A 59 18.42 -6.92 -1.94
C MET A 59 17.34 -5.96 -1.46
N THR A 60 16.15 -6.49 -1.24
CA THR A 60 15.08 -5.90 -0.43
C THR A 60 14.96 -6.73 0.84
N TYR A 61 14.78 -6.10 1.99
CA TYR A 61 14.58 -6.84 3.23
C TYR A 61 13.55 -6.15 4.11
N ALA A 62 12.88 -6.92 4.97
CA ALA A 62 12.07 -6.39 6.05
C ALA A 62 12.72 -6.70 7.40
N THR A 63 12.65 -5.74 8.31
CA THR A 63 13.17 -5.88 9.67
C THR A 63 12.17 -5.43 10.71
N ARG A 64 12.07 -6.21 11.79
CA ARG A 64 11.32 -5.85 12.98
C ARG A 64 12.20 -4.98 13.87
N VAL A 65 11.75 -3.76 14.15
CA VAL A 65 12.49 -2.80 15.00
C VAL A 65 12.09 -2.92 16.47
N GLY A 66 10.88 -3.41 16.72
CA GLY A 66 10.42 -3.63 18.08
C GLY A 66 9.11 -4.41 18.11
N THR A 67 8.72 -4.79 19.31
CA THR A 67 7.42 -5.41 19.58
C THR A 67 6.82 -4.69 20.77
N TRP A 68 5.64 -4.12 20.57
CA TRP A 68 4.85 -3.60 21.67
C TRP A 68 3.98 -4.73 22.23
N GLU A 69 4.22 -5.13 23.47
CA GLU A 69 3.37 -6.08 24.18
C GLU A 69 2.43 -5.30 25.10
N SER A 70 1.25 -4.94 24.59
CA SER A 70 0.25 -4.25 25.43
C SER A 70 -0.35 -5.20 26.48
N LYS A 71 -0.41 -6.50 26.16
CA LYS A 71 -0.89 -7.61 27.01
C LYS A 71 -0.17 -8.91 26.60
N ALA A 72 -0.18 -9.89 27.51
CA ALA A 72 0.32 -11.23 27.21
C ALA A 72 -0.41 -11.83 26.00
N ASN A 73 0.34 -12.35 25.02
CA ASN A 73 -0.14 -12.94 23.77
C ASN A 73 -0.80 -11.97 22.76
N ASP A 74 -0.55 -10.66 22.88
CA ASP A 74 -0.96 -9.66 21.88
C ASP A 74 0.22 -8.79 21.43
N PRO A 75 1.25 -9.38 20.76
CA PRO A 75 2.40 -8.63 20.28
C PRO A 75 2.03 -7.81 19.03
N LEU A 76 2.30 -6.50 19.09
CA LEU A 76 2.20 -5.60 17.96
C LEU A 76 3.62 -5.24 17.47
N PRO A 77 4.14 -5.93 16.44
CA PRO A 77 5.46 -5.64 15.92
C PRO A 77 5.49 -4.31 15.16
N THR A 78 6.59 -3.57 15.29
CA THR A 78 6.92 -2.43 14.43
C THR A 78 7.85 -2.93 13.34
N ILE A 79 7.37 -2.94 12.10
CA ILE A 79 8.06 -3.55 10.96
C ILE A 79 8.35 -2.49 9.89
N PHE A 80 9.59 -2.45 9.42
CA PHE A 80 9.99 -1.68 8.24
C PHE A 80 10.44 -2.62 7.13
N ALA A 81 9.76 -2.57 6.00
CA ALA A 81 10.23 -3.11 4.74
C ALA A 81 11.07 -2.04 4.01
N LEU A 82 12.27 -2.40 3.61
CA LEU A 82 13.27 -1.48 3.11
C LEU A 82 13.63 -1.89 1.69
N VAL A 83 13.27 -1.02 0.75
CA VAL A 83 13.40 -1.23 -0.69
C VAL A 83 14.40 -0.22 -1.27
N GLN A 84 15.20 -0.67 -2.22
CA GLN A 84 16.03 0.18 -3.06
C GLN A 84 15.76 -0.16 -4.54
N PRO A 85 16.12 0.75 -5.48
CA PRO A 85 16.12 0.41 -6.89
C PRO A 85 16.93 -0.85 -7.16
N SER A 86 16.32 -1.83 -7.81
CA SER A 86 16.92 -3.14 -8.06
C SER A 86 17.48 -3.27 -9.48
N GLU A 87 17.07 -2.39 -10.37
CA GLU A 87 17.49 -2.33 -11.76
C GLU A 87 18.87 -1.67 -11.93
N PRO A 88 19.65 -2.08 -12.96
CA PRO A 88 20.86 -1.37 -13.38
C PRO A 88 20.64 0.14 -13.49
N LYS A 89 21.67 0.95 -13.20
CA LYS A 89 21.57 2.43 -13.13
C LYS A 89 21.02 3.08 -14.40
N ASP A 90 21.23 2.44 -15.54
CA ASP A 90 20.83 2.85 -16.88
C ASP A 90 19.43 2.37 -17.31
N GLN A 91 18.72 1.60 -16.46
CA GLN A 91 17.37 1.10 -16.75
C GLN A 91 16.28 1.91 -16.03
N PRO A 92 15.03 1.90 -16.52
CA PRO A 92 13.88 2.42 -15.78
C PRO A 92 13.70 1.71 -14.43
N SER A 93 13.16 2.43 -13.46
CA SER A 93 12.82 1.90 -12.13
C SER A 93 11.82 2.85 -11.49
N HIS A 94 10.61 2.39 -11.18
CA HIS A 94 9.63 3.22 -10.49
C HIS A 94 10.15 3.73 -9.15
N VAL A 95 10.99 2.94 -8.44
CA VAL A 95 11.63 3.37 -7.18
C VAL A 95 12.54 4.58 -7.41
N ARG A 96 13.36 4.58 -8.48
CA ARG A 96 14.13 5.78 -8.85
C ARG A 96 13.23 6.93 -9.25
N GLN A 97 12.20 6.66 -10.06
CA GLN A 97 11.29 7.70 -10.52
C GLN A 97 10.53 8.37 -9.37
N MET A 98 10.14 7.63 -8.33
CA MET A 98 9.57 8.15 -7.09
C MET A 98 10.60 8.99 -6.32
N LEU A 99 11.82 8.47 -6.09
CA LEU A 99 12.86 9.20 -5.34
C LEU A 99 13.34 10.47 -6.07
N ASP A 100 13.82 10.32 -7.30
CA ASP A 100 14.32 11.43 -8.14
C ASP A 100 13.18 12.40 -8.44
N GLY A 101 11.97 11.87 -8.63
CA GLY A 101 10.81 12.68 -8.93
C GLY A 101 10.37 13.60 -7.80
N HIS A 102 10.74 13.29 -6.56
CA HIS A 102 10.46 14.11 -5.39
C HIS A 102 11.70 14.75 -4.78
N GLU A 103 12.85 14.71 -5.48
CA GLU A 103 14.15 15.19 -4.99
C GLU A 103 14.50 14.62 -3.60
N ASN A 104 14.07 13.39 -3.33
CA ASN A 104 14.13 12.75 -2.03
C ASN A 104 15.16 11.62 -2.00
N THR A 105 15.89 11.50 -0.90
CA THR A 105 16.82 10.36 -0.69
C THR A 105 16.15 9.17 -0.01
N ALA A 106 14.98 9.38 0.60
CA ALA A 106 14.14 8.35 1.19
C ALA A 106 12.66 8.72 1.03
N HIS A 107 11.78 7.72 0.94
CA HIS A 107 10.35 7.95 0.77
C HIS A 107 9.54 6.82 1.44
N LEU A 108 8.51 7.16 2.20
CA LEU A 108 7.54 6.17 2.69
C LEU A 108 6.58 5.85 1.55
N GLN A 109 6.71 4.68 0.94
CA GLN A 109 5.90 4.26 -0.20
C GLN A 109 4.50 3.85 0.24
N HIS A 110 4.40 2.98 1.24
CA HIS A 110 3.09 2.59 1.75
C HIS A 110 3.10 2.23 3.22
N VAL A 111 1.93 2.37 3.81
CA VAL A 111 1.60 1.83 5.13
C VAL A 111 0.62 0.69 4.92
N ALA A 112 0.97 -0.49 5.44
CA ALA A 112 0.09 -1.64 5.45
C ALA A 112 -0.79 -1.61 6.70
N LEU A 113 -2.11 -1.62 6.49
CA LEU A 113 -3.12 -1.52 7.53
C LEU A 113 -3.88 -2.84 7.63
N ARG A 114 -3.69 -3.54 8.75
CA ARG A 114 -4.44 -4.75 9.09
C ARG A 114 -5.84 -4.41 9.55
N THR A 115 -6.84 -5.12 9.02
CA THR A 115 -8.24 -5.04 9.44
C THR A 115 -8.78 -6.42 9.80
N PRO A 116 -9.76 -6.53 10.74
CA PRO A 116 -10.39 -7.81 11.06
C PRO A 116 -11.31 -8.34 9.95
N ASP A 117 -11.70 -7.53 8.95
CA ASP A 117 -12.56 -7.94 7.84
C ASP A 117 -12.25 -7.09 6.59
N LEU A 118 -11.34 -7.60 5.76
CA LEU A 118 -10.86 -6.92 4.56
C LEU A 118 -11.93 -6.87 3.48
N ILE A 119 -12.77 -7.90 3.37
CA ILE A 119 -13.80 -7.98 2.33
C ILE A 119 -14.86 -6.89 2.55
N ALA A 120 -15.33 -6.72 3.79
CA ALA A 120 -16.27 -5.65 4.13
C ALA A 120 -15.65 -4.27 3.95
N PHE A 121 -14.40 -4.09 4.35
CA PHE A 121 -13.70 -2.81 4.17
C PHE A 121 -13.49 -2.48 2.69
N HIS A 122 -13.00 -3.44 1.89
CA HIS A 122 -12.82 -3.25 0.45
C HIS A 122 -14.15 -2.89 -0.23
N LYS A 123 -15.25 -3.57 0.12
CA LYS A 123 -16.59 -3.21 -0.37
C LYS A 123 -16.97 -1.78 0.00
N HIS A 124 -16.79 -1.38 1.26
CA HIS A 124 -17.06 -0.03 1.74
C HIS A 124 -16.29 1.04 0.95
N MET A 125 -15.04 0.76 0.60
CA MET A 125 -14.15 1.64 -0.16
C MET A 125 -14.56 1.74 -1.63
N VAL A 126 -14.85 0.61 -2.28
CA VAL A 126 -15.33 0.57 -3.68
C VAL A 126 -16.68 1.28 -3.83
N GLU A 127 -17.58 1.16 -2.84
CA GLU A 127 -18.85 1.90 -2.81
C GLU A 127 -18.66 3.42 -2.78
N ARG A 128 -17.50 3.91 -2.30
CA ARG A 128 -17.11 5.33 -2.28
C ARG A 128 -16.18 5.71 -3.43
N GLY A 129 -15.98 4.81 -4.38
CA GLY A 129 -15.21 5.06 -5.59
C GLY A 129 -13.70 4.99 -5.40
N VAL A 130 -13.20 4.47 -4.27
CA VAL A 130 -11.76 4.24 -4.10
C VAL A 130 -11.26 3.26 -5.16
N GLN A 131 -10.10 3.57 -5.73
CA GLN A 131 -9.46 2.76 -6.76
C GLN A 131 -8.38 1.87 -6.14
N PHE A 132 -8.29 0.64 -6.64
CA PHE A 132 -7.29 -0.33 -6.24
C PHE A 132 -6.47 -0.76 -7.46
N VAL A 133 -5.16 -0.89 -7.25
CA VAL A 133 -4.18 -1.31 -8.26
C VAL A 133 -4.36 -2.80 -8.56
N THR A 134 -4.75 -3.57 -7.55
CA THR A 134 -4.93 -5.02 -7.64
C THR A 134 -6.35 -5.40 -7.17
N PRO A 135 -6.89 -6.56 -7.59
CA PRO A 135 -7.96 -7.21 -6.82
C PRO A 135 -7.44 -7.62 -5.43
N ILE A 136 -8.34 -8.13 -4.57
CA ILE A 136 -7.90 -8.80 -3.33
C ILE A 136 -7.10 -10.04 -3.72
N LEU A 137 -5.85 -10.07 -3.31
CA LEU A 137 -4.90 -11.16 -3.54
C LEU A 137 -4.79 -12.01 -2.28
N LYS A 138 -4.61 -13.31 -2.47
CA LYS A 138 -4.19 -14.22 -1.40
C LYS A 138 -2.67 -14.35 -1.48
N ASP A 139 -2.01 -14.23 -0.34
CA ASP A 139 -0.62 -14.65 -0.22
C ASP A 139 -0.57 -16.16 0.09
N ASP A 140 0.22 -16.92 -0.67
CA ASP A 140 0.36 -18.38 -0.44
C ASP A 140 1.54 -18.70 0.49
N HIS A 141 2.42 -17.74 0.79
CA HIS A 141 3.53 -17.90 1.72
C HIS A 141 3.18 -17.45 3.14
N GLU A 142 2.38 -16.39 3.25
CA GLU A 142 1.78 -15.95 4.50
C GLU A 142 0.27 -16.21 4.47
N ASN A 143 -0.32 -16.70 5.56
CA ASN A 143 -1.78 -16.90 5.63
C ASN A 143 -2.51 -15.55 5.72
N LEU A 144 -2.56 -14.79 4.62
CA LEU A 144 -3.17 -13.48 4.56
C LEU A 144 -3.80 -13.19 3.20
N ILE A 145 -4.71 -12.23 3.21
CA ILE A 145 -5.27 -11.58 2.03
C ILE A 145 -4.92 -10.09 2.06
N GLN A 146 -4.70 -9.49 0.90
CA GLN A 146 -4.21 -8.13 0.77
C GLN A 146 -4.71 -7.44 -0.50
N VAL A 147 -4.74 -6.11 -0.49
CA VAL A 147 -5.07 -5.28 -1.65
C VAL A 147 -4.35 -3.93 -1.57
N PHE A 148 -3.95 -3.39 -2.71
CA PHE A 148 -3.19 -2.14 -2.81
C PHE A 148 -4.04 -1.02 -3.41
N SER A 149 -4.12 0.13 -2.74
CA SER A 149 -4.86 1.29 -3.23
C SER A 149 -4.11 2.01 -4.36
N GLY A 150 -4.82 2.85 -5.11
CA GLY A 150 -4.19 3.92 -5.88
C GLY A 150 -3.43 4.91 -5.00
N GLU A 151 -2.61 5.75 -5.61
CA GLU A 151 -1.75 6.72 -4.93
C GLU A 151 -2.49 7.99 -4.48
N TRP A 152 -2.02 8.58 -3.39
CA TRP A 152 -2.56 9.81 -2.83
C TRP A 152 -1.88 11.03 -3.45
N TYR A 153 -2.52 11.64 -4.44
CA TYR A 153 -2.09 12.90 -5.03
C TYR A 153 -3.28 13.70 -5.56
N LEU A 154 -3.10 15.03 -5.67
CA LEU A 154 -4.16 15.93 -6.14
C LEU A 154 -4.36 15.83 -7.66
N PRO A 155 -5.57 16.12 -8.16
CA PRO A 155 -5.81 16.30 -9.59
C PRO A 155 -4.77 17.21 -10.26
N GLY A 156 -4.08 16.69 -11.29
CA GLY A 156 -3.08 17.45 -12.05
C GLY A 156 -1.71 17.59 -11.37
N ALA A 157 -1.56 17.13 -10.12
CA ALA A 157 -0.26 17.04 -9.48
C ALA A 157 0.53 15.83 -9.98
N LYS A 158 1.84 15.85 -9.71
CA LYS A 158 2.70 14.68 -9.90
C LYS A 158 2.24 13.54 -8.96
N PRO A 159 2.25 12.26 -9.40
CA PRO A 159 2.06 11.12 -8.52
C PRO A 159 2.99 11.20 -7.32
N SER A 160 2.50 10.83 -6.14
CA SER A 160 3.21 11.05 -4.87
C SER A 160 4.13 9.90 -4.48
N GLY A 161 3.97 8.73 -5.10
CA GLY A 161 4.60 7.49 -4.65
C GLY A 161 3.98 6.87 -3.41
N PHE A 162 3.02 7.54 -2.76
CA PHE A 162 2.40 7.09 -1.52
C PHE A 162 1.04 6.41 -1.76
N PHE A 163 0.87 5.18 -1.26
CA PHE A 163 -0.39 4.43 -1.29
C PHE A 163 -0.59 3.60 -0.01
N PHE A 164 -1.75 2.95 0.12
CA PHE A 164 -2.03 2.03 1.22
C PHE A 164 -2.04 0.59 0.73
N GLU A 165 -1.53 -0.30 1.57
CA GLU A 165 -1.88 -1.72 1.54
C GLU A 165 -2.91 -1.98 2.63
N PHE A 166 -3.96 -2.72 2.32
CA PHE A 166 -4.91 -3.20 3.32
C PHE A 166 -4.87 -4.71 3.34
N LEU A 167 -4.75 -5.29 4.53
CA LEU A 167 -4.61 -6.74 4.67
C LEU A 167 -5.42 -7.30 5.83
N GLN A 168 -5.67 -8.61 5.76
CA GLN A 168 -6.21 -9.40 6.85
C GLN A 168 -5.38 -10.68 6.95
N ARG A 169 -4.92 -10.98 8.16
CA ARG A 169 -4.24 -12.24 8.48
C ARG A 169 -5.27 -13.27 8.93
N ASP A 170 -4.97 -14.53 8.65
CA ASP A 170 -5.79 -15.69 8.98
C ASP A 170 -7.25 -15.59 8.48
N PRO A 171 -7.48 -15.36 7.17
CA PRO A 171 -8.83 -15.36 6.61
C PRO A 171 -9.46 -16.76 6.77
N SER A 172 -10.77 -16.78 7.00
CA SER A 172 -11.56 -18.01 7.03
C SER A 172 -11.71 -18.64 5.64
N ASP A 173 -12.02 -19.94 5.61
CA ASP A 173 -12.26 -20.66 4.36
C ASP A 173 -13.40 -20.05 3.52
N ASP A 174 -14.44 -19.51 4.17
CA ASP A 174 -15.56 -18.84 3.52
C ASP A 174 -15.14 -17.52 2.84
N GLU A 175 -14.23 -16.76 3.47
CA GLU A 175 -13.66 -15.54 2.90
C GLU A 175 -12.78 -15.87 1.69
N LEU A 176 -11.95 -16.91 1.80
CA LEU A 176 -11.13 -17.41 0.69
C LEU A 176 -11.99 -17.86 -0.49
N ALA A 177 -13.07 -18.60 -0.23
CA ALA A 177 -14.02 -19.03 -1.26
C ALA A 177 -14.72 -17.84 -1.94
N THR A 178 -15.06 -16.80 -1.15
CA THR A 178 -15.63 -15.56 -1.67
C THR A 178 -14.68 -14.85 -2.64
N ILE A 179 -13.40 -14.74 -2.27
CA ILE A 179 -12.37 -14.13 -3.12
C ILE A 179 -12.16 -14.95 -4.40
N GLN A 180 -12.06 -16.28 -4.29
CA GLN A 180 -11.92 -17.16 -5.46
C GLN A 180 -13.10 -17.03 -6.43
N LYS A 181 -14.32 -16.87 -5.93
CA LYS A 181 -15.51 -16.67 -6.77
C LYS A 181 -15.54 -15.30 -7.44
N ALA A 182 -15.06 -14.26 -6.77
CA ALA A 182 -15.01 -12.90 -7.29
C ALA A 182 -13.91 -12.73 -8.35
N ASN A 183 -12.76 -13.38 -8.14
CA ASN A 183 -11.62 -13.35 -9.04
C ASN A 183 -11.83 -14.37 -10.17
N LYS A 184 -12.51 -13.97 -11.25
CA LYS A 184 -12.77 -14.82 -12.45
C LYS A 184 -11.52 -15.25 -13.24
N GLN A 185 -10.32 -14.86 -12.80
CA GLN A 185 -9.04 -15.22 -13.42
C GLN A 185 -8.19 -16.01 -12.43
N SER A 186 -7.77 -17.19 -12.85
CA SER A 186 -6.88 -18.12 -12.13
C SER A 186 -5.43 -17.63 -12.00
N TRP A 187 -5.20 -16.32 -11.91
CA TRP A 187 -3.87 -15.73 -12.09
C TRP A 187 -3.60 -14.71 -11.00
N PHE A 188 -2.87 -15.15 -9.98
CA PHE A 188 -1.75 -14.46 -9.30
C PHE A 188 -1.12 -15.52 -8.38
N ARG A 189 -0.53 -16.54 -9.02
CA ARG A 189 0.12 -17.65 -8.33
C ARG A 189 1.63 -17.47 -8.16
N ASP A 190 2.19 -16.42 -8.75
CA ASP A 190 3.62 -16.12 -8.63
C ASP A 190 3.80 -14.82 -7.85
N GLU A 191 4.05 -15.00 -6.56
CA GLU A 191 4.64 -14.05 -5.61
C GLU A 191 4.01 -12.65 -5.65
N THR A 192 2.97 -12.44 -4.84
CA THR A 192 2.31 -11.16 -4.49
C THR A 192 3.23 -9.92 -4.56
N PHE A 193 4.45 -10.03 -4.03
CA PHE A 193 5.46 -8.96 -4.08
C PHE A 193 5.98 -8.65 -5.49
N LEU A 194 6.33 -9.64 -6.32
CA LEU A 194 6.79 -9.41 -7.70
C LEU A 194 5.64 -8.93 -8.59
N GLY A 195 4.45 -9.49 -8.39
CA GLY A 195 3.24 -9.07 -9.11
C GLY A 195 2.93 -7.59 -8.91
N LEU A 196 2.98 -7.09 -7.67
CA LEU A 196 2.81 -5.67 -7.38
C LEU A 196 3.94 -4.83 -7.97
N TYR A 197 5.20 -5.27 -7.83
CA TYR A 197 6.35 -4.54 -8.35
C TYR A 197 6.23 -4.30 -9.85
N ASP A 198 5.85 -5.34 -10.61
CA ASP A 198 5.66 -5.25 -12.05
C ASP A 198 4.45 -4.38 -12.43
N GLU A 199 3.36 -4.41 -11.66
CA GLU A 199 2.21 -3.52 -11.90
C GLU A 199 2.57 -2.05 -11.66
N LYS A 200 3.27 -1.75 -10.56
CA LYS A 200 3.76 -0.40 -10.28
C LYS A 200 4.73 0.09 -11.33
N GLU A 201 5.62 -0.78 -11.80
CA GLU A 201 6.51 -0.46 -12.91
C GLU A 201 5.71 -0.13 -14.19
N ARG A 202 4.67 -0.91 -14.53
CA ARG A 202 3.78 -0.63 -15.67
C ARG A 202 3.06 0.72 -15.54
N GLU A 203 2.49 1.02 -14.37
CA GLU A 203 1.79 2.29 -14.11
C GLU A 203 2.71 3.48 -14.40
N TYR A 204 3.90 3.47 -13.80
CA TYR A 204 4.88 4.56 -13.92
C TYR A 204 5.45 4.70 -15.34
N GLN A 205 5.71 3.58 -16.02
CA GLN A 205 6.16 3.60 -17.42
C GLN A 205 5.08 4.09 -18.39
N SER A 206 3.81 3.80 -18.10
CA SER A 206 2.69 4.26 -18.93
C SER A 206 2.37 5.74 -18.77
N GLY A 207 2.85 6.37 -17.68
CA GLY A 207 2.48 7.72 -17.27
C GLY A 207 1.07 7.82 -16.67
N ASN A 208 0.34 6.71 -16.58
CA ASN A 208 -1.01 6.62 -16.02
C ASN A 208 -0.96 5.94 -14.65
N VAL A 209 -0.43 6.65 -13.66
CA VAL A 209 -0.48 6.19 -12.27
C VAL A 209 -1.92 6.27 -11.77
N LEU A 210 -2.41 5.21 -11.12
CA LEU A 210 -3.76 5.18 -10.56
C LEU A 210 -3.82 6.04 -9.29
N SER A 211 -4.75 6.98 -9.23
CA SER A 211 -5.05 7.77 -8.03
C SER A 211 -5.94 7.01 -7.04
N PHE A 212 -5.87 7.36 -5.76
CA PHE A 212 -6.70 6.77 -4.71
C PHE A 212 -8.19 6.97 -4.93
N LEU A 213 -8.58 8.16 -5.37
CA LEU A 213 -9.92 8.48 -5.85
C LEU A 213 -9.83 8.93 -7.31
N PRO A 214 -10.85 8.68 -8.14
CA PRO A 214 -10.90 9.21 -9.49
C PRO A 214 -10.85 10.74 -9.50
N LYS A 215 -10.18 11.30 -10.51
CA LYS A 215 -10.02 12.76 -10.68
C LYS A 215 -11.32 13.54 -10.48
N ASN A 216 -12.41 13.11 -11.13
CA ASN A 216 -13.70 13.77 -11.05
C ASN A 216 -14.32 13.74 -9.64
N VAL A 217 -14.11 12.66 -8.88
CA VAL A 217 -14.56 12.57 -7.48
C VAL A 217 -13.77 13.55 -6.61
N MET A 218 -12.44 13.58 -6.76
CA MET A 218 -11.59 14.52 -6.03
C MET A 218 -11.96 15.98 -6.34
N GLU A 219 -12.14 16.33 -7.61
CA GLU A 219 -12.55 17.68 -8.02
C GLU A 219 -13.92 18.07 -7.46
N ALA A 220 -14.88 17.14 -7.41
CA ALA A 220 -16.20 17.39 -6.84
C ALA A 220 -16.13 17.64 -5.32
N LEU A 221 -15.33 16.86 -4.60
CA LEU A 221 -15.12 17.04 -3.16
C LEU A 221 -14.41 18.36 -2.85
N LEU A 222 -13.33 18.67 -3.57
CA LEU A 222 -12.59 19.92 -3.41
C LEU A 222 -13.47 21.14 -3.69
N LYS A 223 -14.32 21.08 -4.72
CA LYS A 223 -15.28 22.14 -5.02
C LYS A 223 -16.33 22.30 -3.91
N TYR A 224 -16.82 21.19 -3.33
CA TYR A 224 -17.79 21.26 -2.24
C TYR A 224 -17.18 21.87 -0.96
N LEU A 225 -15.91 21.58 -0.70
CA LEU A 225 -15.15 22.07 0.46
C LEU A 225 -14.44 23.40 0.21
N GLU A 226 -14.61 24.00 -0.96
CA GLU A 226 -13.93 25.25 -1.33
C GLU A 226 -14.24 26.37 -0.32
N GLY A 227 -13.20 27.05 0.15
CA GLY A 227 -13.33 28.14 1.11
C GLY A 227 -13.60 27.70 2.56
N LYS A 228 -13.54 26.39 2.85
CA LYS A 228 -13.59 25.85 4.21
C LYS A 228 -12.23 25.36 4.65
N GLU A 229 -11.86 25.71 5.88
CA GLU A 229 -10.74 25.10 6.58
C GLU A 229 -11.17 23.74 7.18
N VAL A 230 -10.22 22.84 7.43
CA VAL A 230 -10.50 21.48 7.94
C VAL A 230 -11.31 21.49 9.24
N TYR A 231 -11.04 22.45 10.13
CA TYR A 231 -11.74 22.59 11.41
C TYR A 231 -13.15 23.20 11.28
N GLU A 232 -13.54 23.67 10.09
CA GLU A 232 -14.88 24.19 9.78
C GLU A 232 -15.78 23.13 9.13
N ILE A 233 -15.23 21.97 8.76
CA ILE A 233 -15.97 20.85 8.18
C ILE A 233 -16.86 20.23 9.26
N THR A 234 -18.17 20.28 9.03
CA THR A 234 -19.18 19.74 9.94
C THR A 234 -19.55 18.29 9.61
N GLU A 235 -20.26 17.61 10.51
CA GLU A 235 -20.84 16.28 10.22
C GLU A 235 -21.77 16.29 9.00
N ALA A 236 -22.52 17.38 8.78
CA ALA A 236 -23.38 17.52 7.62
C ALA A 236 -22.57 17.63 6.31
N ASP A 237 -21.40 18.29 6.36
CA ASP A 237 -20.49 18.35 5.23
C ASP A 237 -19.88 16.99 4.92
N LEU A 238 -19.51 16.22 5.95
CA LEU A 238 -19.01 14.85 5.78
C LEU A 238 -20.08 13.94 5.16
N GLU A 239 -21.34 14.04 5.60
CA GLU A 239 -22.46 13.29 5.00
C GLU A 239 -22.72 13.68 3.54
N ALA A 240 -22.59 14.96 3.20
CA ALA A 240 -22.70 15.42 1.82
C ALA A 240 -21.55 14.91 0.95
N CYS A 241 -20.31 14.95 1.45
CA CYS A 241 -19.14 14.38 0.78
C CYS A 241 -19.28 12.85 0.58
N ASP A 242 -19.75 12.12 1.58
CA ASP A 242 -20.03 10.68 1.48
C ASP A 242 -21.05 10.39 0.38
N LYS A 243 -22.12 11.20 0.32
CA LYS A 243 -23.12 11.11 -0.74
C LYS A 243 -22.53 11.39 -2.13
N ILE A 244 -21.68 12.42 -2.27
CA ILE A 244 -20.97 12.71 -3.53
C ILE A 244 -20.17 11.49 -3.98
N MET A 245 -19.38 10.90 -3.07
CA MET A 245 -18.57 9.71 -3.37
C MET A 245 -19.43 8.54 -3.84
N ILE A 246 -20.48 8.20 -3.09
CA ILE A 246 -21.38 7.08 -3.40
C ILE A 246 -22.11 7.29 -4.72
N ASP A 247 -22.72 8.46 -4.92
CA ASP A 247 -23.51 8.75 -6.13
C ASP A 247 -22.62 8.72 -7.39
N MET A 248 -21.39 9.24 -7.30
CA MET A 248 -20.45 9.22 -8.42
C MET A 248 -19.89 7.82 -8.70
N ALA A 249 -19.61 7.03 -7.66
CA ALA A 249 -19.17 5.65 -7.80
C ALA A 249 -20.25 4.76 -8.44
N ALA A 250 -21.51 4.90 -8.00
CA ALA A 250 -22.64 4.19 -8.59
C ALA A 250 -22.79 4.50 -10.08
N LYS A 251 -22.75 5.79 -10.44
CA LYS A 251 -22.82 6.24 -11.84
C LYS A 251 -21.69 5.66 -12.70
N ALA A 252 -20.47 5.59 -12.18
CA ALA A 252 -19.33 5.01 -12.91
C ALA A 252 -19.49 3.49 -13.14
N GLN A 253 -20.22 2.80 -12.26
CA GLN A 253 -20.53 1.36 -12.39
C GLN A 253 -21.77 1.08 -13.24
N GLY A 254 -22.42 2.10 -13.81
CA GLY A 254 -23.67 1.95 -14.57
C GLY A 254 -24.88 1.58 -13.70
N LYS A 255 -24.87 1.95 -12.42
CA LYS A 255 -25.97 1.77 -11.46
C LYS A 255 -26.73 3.06 -11.23
#